data_AF-A0A7C5IGF1-F1
#
_entry.id   AF-A0A7C5IGF1-F1
#
_cell.length_a   1.000
_cell.length_b   1.000
_cell.length_c   1.000
_cell.angle_alpha   90.00
_cell.angle_beta   90.00
_cell.angle_gamma   90.00
#
_symmetry.space_group_name_H-M   'P 1'
#
loop_
_entity.id
_entity.type
_entity.pdbx_description
1 polymer ?
#
loop_
_entity_poly.entity_id
_entity_poly.type
_entity_poly.pdbx_seq_one_letter_code
_entity_poly.pdbx_strand_id
1 'polypeptide(L)'
;MHAVRAQTEGAERFIMVDPAYERLGRFCVNFKDIIRLDPKKVSVKDKVMYLIDGYGADIVITVCPARQAQVEGIEMLGSKGRISLFGGLLKDD
;
A
#
# COMPACT_ATOMS: atom_id res chain seq x y z
N MET A 1 4.24 -11.79 -3.65
CA MET A 1 4.36 -11.63 -5.12
C MET A 1 4.43 -10.16 -5.52
N HIS A 2 3.43 -9.32 -5.24
CA HIS A 2 3.47 -7.88 -5.60
C HIS A 2 4.73 -7.13 -5.10
N ALA A 3 5.15 -7.37 -3.85
CA ALA A 3 6.39 -6.79 -3.31
C ALA A 3 7.65 -7.23 -4.05
N VAL A 4 7.73 -8.50 -4.45
CA VAL A 4 8.85 -9.04 -5.25
C VAL A 4 8.88 -8.35 -6.60
N ARG A 5 7.74 -8.25 -7.27
CA ARG A 5 7.66 -7.62 -8.59
C ARG A 5 8.06 -6.15 -8.55
N ALA A 6 7.53 -5.39 -7.60
CA ALA A 6 7.87 -3.98 -7.46
C ALA A 6 9.37 -3.76 -7.21
N GLN A 7 9.98 -4.60 -6.36
CA GLN A 7 11.43 -4.54 -6.14
C GLN A 7 12.22 -4.86 -7.42
N THR A 8 11.83 -5.89 -8.17
CA THR A 8 12.50 -6.25 -9.42
C THR A 8 12.29 -5.22 -10.55
N GLU A 9 11.17 -4.49 -10.52
CA GLU A 9 10.87 -3.41 -11.47
C GLU A 9 11.51 -2.07 -11.07
N GLY A 10 12.23 -2.01 -9.95
CA GLY A 10 13.02 -0.85 -9.53
C GLY A 10 12.24 0.20 -8.73
N ALA A 11 11.17 -0.19 -8.02
CA ALA A 11 10.49 0.72 -7.11
C ALA A 11 11.43 1.24 -6.01
N GLU A 12 11.59 2.57 -5.91
CA GLU A 12 12.52 3.22 -4.98
C GLU A 12 11.96 3.33 -3.56
N ARG A 13 10.68 3.70 -3.42
CA ARG A 13 9.99 3.79 -2.14
C ARG A 13 8.90 2.73 -2.07
N PHE A 14 8.95 1.86 -1.06
CA PHE A 14 8.00 0.76 -0.92
C PHE A 14 7.28 0.82 0.43
N ILE A 15 5.97 1.07 0.40
CA ILE A 15 5.13 1.14 1.59
C ILE A 15 4.15 -0.04 1.58
N MET A 16 4.14 -0.80 2.67
CA MET A 16 3.19 -1.90 2.87
C MET A 16 2.30 -1.64 4.08
N VAL A 17 1.00 -1.85 3.89
CA VAL A 17 -0.03 -1.63 4.91
C VAL A 17 -0.75 -2.94 5.15
N ASP A 18 -0.78 -3.42 6.39
CA ASP A 18 -1.52 -4.64 6.74
C ASP A 18 -1.88 -4.63 8.24
N PRO A 19 -3.14 -4.91 8.62
CA PRO A 19 -3.56 -5.00 10.02
C PRO A 19 -2.94 -6.19 10.77
N ALA A 20 -2.41 -7.20 10.06
CA ALA A 20 -1.63 -8.28 10.64
C ALA A 20 -0.13 -7.90 10.67
N TYR A 21 0.19 -6.84 11.43
CA TYR A 21 1.51 -6.19 11.41
C TYR A 21 2.69 -7.13 11.69
N GLU A 22 2.54 -8.09 12.61
CA GLU A 22 3.59 -9.08 12.91
C GLU A 22 3.84 -10.06 11.75
N ARG A 23 2.77 -10.47 11.05
CA ARG A 23 2.88 -11.29 9.84
C ARG A 23 3.55 -10.50 8.72
N LEU A 24 3.20 -9.22 8.57
CA LEU A 24 3.85 -8.32 7.62
C LEU A 24 5.34 -8.16 7.93
N GLY A 25 5.71 -7.98 9.21
CA GLY A 25 7.10 -7.91 9.64
C GLY A 25 7.93 -9.12 9.20
N ARG A 26 7.43 -10.33 9.47
CA ARG A 26 8.07 -11.60 9.03
C ARG A 26 8.20 -11.74 7.51
N PHE A 27 7.33 -11.10 6.74
CA PHE A 27 7.44 -11.07 5.27
C PHE A 27 8.47 -10.04 4.81
N CYS A 28 8.45 -8.84 5.37
CA CYS A 28 9.30 -7.71 4.98
C CYS A 28 10.79 -7.92 5.25
N VAL A 29 11.19 -8.83 6.15
CA VAL A 29 12.62 -9.16 6.37
C VAL A 29 13.35 -9.63 5.09
N ASN A 30 12.60 -10.07 4.07
CA ASN A 30 13.16 -10.52 2.80
C ASN A 30 13.41 -9.37 1.81
N PHE A 31 13.08 -8.15 2.18
CA PHE A 31 13.14 -6.98 1.30
C PHE A 31 13.91 -5.85 1.98
N LYS A 32 14.54 -5.00 1.16
CA LYS A 32 15.20 -3.80 1.65
C LYS A 32 14.21 -2.64 1.67
N ASP A 33 14.35 -1.78 2.68
CA ASP A 33 13.73 -0.45 2.71
C ASP A 33 12.20 -0.41 2.57
N ILE A 34 11.51 -1.46 3.05
CA ILE A 34 10.04 -1.45 3.15
C ILE A 34 9.60 -0.68 4.40
N ILE A 35 8.81 0.37 4.19
CA ILE A 35 8.08 1.05 5.25
C ILE A 35 6.81 0.27 5.53
N ARG A 36 6.61 -0.13 6.79
CA ARG A 36 5.43 -0.88 7.23
C ARG A 36 4.50 0.00 8.04
N LEU A 37 3.22 0.01 7.68
CA LEU A 37 2.18 0.71 8.42
C LEU A 37 1.15 -0.27 8.99
N ASP A 38 0.76 -0.01 10.24
CA ASP A 38 -0.37 -0.68 10.87
C ASP A 38 -1.61 0.23 10.78
N PRO A 39 -2.62 -0.09 9.95
CA PRO A 39 -3.80 0.74 9.80
C PRO A 39 -4.62 0.88 11.09
N LYS A 40 -4.37 0.05 12.11
CA LYS A 40 -5.02 0.18 13.43
C LYS A 40 -4.38 1.24 14.32
N LYS A 41 -3.17 1.70 13.98
CA LYS A 41 -2.37 2.62 14.82
C LYS A 41 -2.15 3.99 14.19
N VAL A 42 -2.23 4.08 12.86
CA VAL A 42 -1.96 5.32 12.12
C VAL A 42 -3.03 5.57 11.09
N SER A 43 -3.30 6.85 10.81
CA SER A 43 -4.00 7.24 9.58
C SER A 43 -3.10 6.93 8.39
N VAL A 44 -3.48 5.93 7.59
CA VAL A 44 -2.65 5.42 6.48
C VAL A 44 -2.44 6.51 5.45
N LYS A 45 -3.52 7.15 5.00
CA LYS A 45 -3.48 8.24 4.02
C LYS A 45 -2.53 9.35 4.46
N ASP A 46 -2.72 9.91 5.64
CA ASP A 46 -1.91 11.04 6.11
C ASP A 46 -0.43 10.64 6.22
N LYS A 47 -0.18 9.41 6.72
CA LYS A 47 1.19 8.92 6.86
C LYS A 47 1.86 8.69 5.51
N VAL A 48 1.16 8.11 4.55
CA VAL A 48 1.68 7.90 3.19
C VAL A 48 1.92 9.23 2.50
N MET A 49 0.97 10.16 2.54
CA MET A 49 1.12 11.49 1.93
C MET A 49 2.30 12.26 2.53
N TYR A 50 2.52 12.15 3.83
CA TYR A 50 3.72 12.69 4.48
C TYR A 50 5.02 12.05 3.95
N LEU A 51 5.04 10.72 3.78
CA LEU A 51 6.24 9.98 3.32
C LEU A 51 6.59 10.21 1.85
N ILE A 52 5.65 10.68 1.05
CA ILE A 52 5.83 10.96 -0.38
C ILE A 52 5.74 12.46 -0.68
N ASP A 53 5.98 13.30 0.34
CA ASP A 53 6.09 14.75 0.22
C ASP A 53 4.86 15.42 -0.43
N GLY A 54 3.69 14.80 -0.28
CA GLY A 54 2.42 15.26 -0.82
C GLY A 54 2.19 14.99 -2.32
N TYR A 55 3.14 14.38 -3.04
CA TYR A 55 3.02 14.16 -4.49
C TYR A 55 1.99 13.10 -4.90
N GLY A 56 1.65 12.20 -3.97
CA GLY A 56 0.82 11.03 -4.25
C GLY A 56 1.63 9.85 -4.80
N ALA A 57 1.07 8.65 -4.69
CA ALA A 57 1.73 7.41 -5.07
C ALA A 57 1.66 7.18 -6.58
N ASP A 58 2.76 6.78 -7.21
CA ASP A 58 2.79 6.42 -8.63
C ASP A 58 1.98 5.15 -8.92
N ILE A 59 2.06 4.19 -8.00
CA ILE A 59 1.39 2.89 -8.12
C ILE A 59 0.77 2.53 -6.77
N VAL A 60 -0.51 2.18 -6.79
CA VAL A 60 -1.24 1.63 -5.64
C VAL A 60 -1.77 0.25 -6.01
N ILE A 61 -1.57 -0.74 -5.15
CA ILE A 61 -2.08 -2.10 -5.34
C ILE A 61 -2.86 -2.50 -4.08
N THR A 62 -4.16 -2.73 -4.23
CA THR A 62 -4.99 -3.26 -3.13
C THR A 62 -5.12 -4.77 -3.28
N VAL A 63 -4.53 -5.52 -2.34
CA VAL A 63 -4.48 -6.99 -2.35
C VAL A 63 -5.35 -7.58 -1.24
N CYS A 64 -6.42 -6.87 -0.89
CA CYS A 64 -7.37 -7.26 0.14
C CYS A 64 -8.81 -6.85 -0.24
N PRO A 65 -9.82 -7.59 0.22
CA PRO A 65 -11.23 -7.27 -0.02
C PRO A 65 -11.71 -6.25 1.02
N ALA A 66 -11.17 -5.02 0.97
CA ALA A 66 -11.52 -3.97 1.91
C ALA A 66 -11.87 -2.69 1.15
N ARG A 67 -13.15 -2.27 1.20
CA ARG A 67 -13.62 -1.00 0.63
C ARG A 67 -12.72 0.17 1.05
N GLN A 68 -12.41 0.27 2.34
CA GLN A 68 -11.56 1.34 2.88
C GLN A 68 -10.20 1.42 2.16
N ALA A 69 -9.53 0.28 1.95
CA ALA A 69 -8.23 0.25 1.28
C ALA A 69 -8.32 0.68 -0.19
N GLN A 70 -9.43 0.36 -0.88
CA GLN A 70 -9.67 0.83 -2.25
C GLN A 70 -9.91 2.34 -2.30
N VAL A 71 -10.75 2.88 -1.40
CA VAL A 71 -11.03 4.31 -1.32
C VAL A 71 -9.76 5.09 -0.99
N GLU A 72 -9.08 4.75 0.10
CA GLU A 72 -7.82 5.41 0.50
C GLU A 72 -6.75 5.26 -0.59
N GLY A 73 -6.70 4.11 -1.26
CA GLY A 73 -5.80 3.88 -2.37
C GLY A 73 -5.99 4.85 -3.54
N ILE A 74 -7.24 5.18 -3.88
CA ILE A 74 -7.56 6.20 -4.89
C ILE A 74 -7.19 7.60 -4.38
N GLU A 75 -7.48 7.91 -3.11
CA GLU A 75 -7.19 9.22 -2.53
C GLU A 75 -5.69 9.52 -2.39
N MET A 76 -4.86 8.49 -2.25
CA MET A 76 -3.41 8.63 -2.20
C MET A 76 -2.73 8.61 -3.57
N LEU A 77 -3.48 8.35 -4.66
CA LEU A 77 -2.91 8.18 -5.98
C LEU A 77 -2.41 9.52 -6.53
N GLY A 78 -1.15 9.54 -7.00
CA GLY A 78 -0.56 10.70 -7.64
C GLY A 78 -1.12 10.96 -9.04
N SER A 79 -0.84 12.14 -9.58
CA SER A 79 -1.22 12.48 -10.95
C SER A 79 -0.62 11.49 -11.94
N LYS A 80 -1.46 10.94 -12.84
CA LYS A 80 -1.10 9.86 -13.79
C LYS A 80 -0.65 8.54 -13.13
N GLY A 81 -0.89 8.39 -11.83
CA GLY A 81 -0.65 7.14 -11.11
C GLY A 81 -1.56 6.03 -11.62
N ARG A 82 -1.19 4.78 -11.29
CA ARG A 82 -1.96 3.58 -11.66
C ARG A 82 -2.41 2.87 -10.40
N ILE A 83 -3.67 2.46 -10.38
CA ILE A 83 -4.21 1.63 -9.31
C ILE A 83 -4.58 0.25 -9.83
N SER A 84 -4.20 -0.79 -9.08
CA SER A 84 -4.59 -2.17 -9.32
C SER A 84 -5.48 -2.65 -8.17
N LEU A 85 -6.76 -2.86 -8.46
CA LEU A 85 -7.74 -3.38 -7.51
C LEU A 85 -7.76 -4.92 -7.57
N PHE A 86 -6.73 -5.54 -7.00
CA PHE A 86 -6.55 -6.99 -7.08
C PHE A 86 -7.46 -7.76 -6.11
N GLY A 87 -7.77 -7.18 -4.96
CA GLY A 87 -8.79 -7.70 -4.04
C GLY A 87 -10.17 -7.22 -4.44
N GLY A 88 -11.05 -8.13 -4.86
CA GLY A 88 -12.45 -7.81 -5.14
C GLY A 88 -13.20 -7.38 -3.87
N LEU A 89 -14.29 -6.61 -4.04
CA LEU A 89 -15.20 -6.25 -2.94
C LEU A 89 -16.35 -7.25 -2.84
N LEU A 90 -16.89 -7.40 -1.64
CA LEU A 90 -18.14 -8.14 -1.46
C LEU A 90 -19.30 -7.30 -2.04
N LYS A 91 -20.38 -7.99 -2.45
CA LYS A 91 -21.53 -7.35 -3.10
C LYS A 91 -22.14 -6.22 -2.29
N ASP A 92 -22.14 -6.37 -0.97
CA ASP A 92 -22.84 -5.49 -0.03
C ASP A 92 -21.87 -4.60 0.79
N ASP A 93 -20.60 -4.48 0.34
CA ASP A 93 -19.55 -3.70 1.00
C ASP A 93 -19.58 -2.21 0.62
#